data_AF-A0A4V1LY73-F1
#
_entry.id   AF-A0A4V1LY73-F1
#
_cell.length_a   1.000
_cell.length_b   1.000
_cell.length_c   1.000
_cell.angle_alpha   90.00
_cell.angle_beta   90.00
_cell.angle_gamma   90.00
#
_symmetry.space_group_name_H-M   'P 1'
#
loop_
_entity.id
_entity.type
_entity.pdbx_description
1 polymer ?
#
loop_
_entity_poly.entity_id
_entity_poly.type
_entity_poly.pdbx_seq_one_letter_code
_entity_poly.pdbx_strand_id
1 'polypeptide(L)'
;MATYIRLTDYKDSDSKEEGFFKPENRYEAKQEDFPKIPGSPIAYWVSNRVKEIFDNTKIKELANAKMGLTTCNNELFVRYWSEVDFIKTNFKWFYYNKAGGMRKWYGNNDYLVNWENDGLEIHKYSNVPLSFNGAPVRAKQYYFRECASWGLVSSADFNARYYPHGYIFDVGANAVFAEDVTYYLAFFNTYIANNLLKILNPTLNYSCGVIAELPIIFPKQESTKQTIETLTQQNIDISKEEWDSRETSWDFTKNELLKHKSDSKIETAYNNFCKYWSEKFYKLHANEEELNRLFIDIYELQDELTPDVELKDITILKSETKIVDDKLVFQADEIMKQFISYAVGVMFGRYSLDSNGLVVANLNQDYPKDTTFEIDDDNVIPVLEDDYFSDDIASRVVNFVKTTFGAENLNENINFIEKCLGKTIRVYMVKDFYEDHLKRYKKRPIYWMVSSPKKAFMSLSYMHRYQSDIFARVQNNYLREYTLKLEGTKDILKQIILDESSSNKDKKDADKKIKDIENKLKELISFDRDVLTSFAQNRVDIDLDDGVKVNYNKFKDVLYVIKGLDKE
;
A
#
# COMPACT_ATOMS: atom_id res chain seq x y z
N MET A 1 -14.59 -53.49 9.11
CA MET A 1 -13.47 -53.22 10.05
C MET A 1 -12.26 -53.02 9.19
N ALA A 2 -11.84 -51.77 8.97
CA ALA A 2 -11.16 -51.38 7.72
C ALA A 2 -10.82 -49.84 7.83
N THR A 3 -9.70 -49.17 7.48
CA THR A 3 -8.94 -48.96 6.22
C THR A 3 -9.48 -47.91 5.19
N TYR A 4 -8.71 -47.48 4.16
CA TYR A 4 -9.00 -46.31 3.26
C TYR A 4 -8.38 -46.39 1.84
N ILE A 5 -8.67 -45.50 0.88
CA ILE A 5 -7.96 -45.48 -0.42
C ILE A 5 -7.48 -44.06 -0.69
N ARG A 6 -6.15 -43.84 -0.74
CA ARG A 6 -5.55 -42.50 -0.82
C ARG A 6 -4.86 -42.28 -2.16
N LEU A 7 -5.60 -41.76 -3.14
CA LEU A 7 -5.14 -41.46 -4.50
C LEU A 7 -4.86 -39.96 -4.74
N THR A 8 -4.66 -39.16 -3.69
CA THR A 8 -4.44 -37.70 -3.82
C THR A 8 -3.17 -37.35 -4.60
N ASP A 9 -2.23 -38.29 -4.68
CA ASP A 9 -0.81 -37.99 -4.90
C ASP A 9 -0.35 -38.19 -6.36
N TYR A 10 -1.22 -38.76 -7.20
CA TYR A 10 -1.00 -38.89 -8.64
C TYR A 10 -1.33 -37.57 -9.35
N LYS A 11 -0.37 -37.02 -10.09
CA LYS A 11 -0.41 -35.65 -10.64
C LYS A 11 -1.19 -35.54 -11.96
N ASP A 12 -1.37 -36.69 -12.60
CA ASP A 12 -2.02 -36.96 -13.88
C ASP A 12 -2.99 -38.15 -13.73
N SER A 13 -3.72 -38.49 -14.80
CA SER A 13 -4.74 -39.54 -14.75
C SER A 13 -4.14 -40.96 -14.82
N ASP A 14 -3.15 -41.15 -15.67
CA ASP A 14 -2.67 -42.46 -16.07
C ASP A 14 -1.87 -43.13 -14.93
N SER A 15 -1.07 -42.34 -14.20
CA SER A 15 -0.41 -42.83 -12.98
C SER A 15 -1.41 -43.22 -11.88
N LYS A 16 -2.56 -42.52 -11.82
CA LYS A 16 -3.68 -42.79 -10.91
C LYS A 16 -4.29 -44.16 -11.16
N GLU A 17 -4.27 -44.60 -12.43
CA GLU A 17 -4.82 -45.86 -12.91
C GLU A 17 -3.95 -47.06 -12.50
N GLU A 18 -2.64 -47.03 -12.78
CA GLU A 18 -1.69 -48.01 -12.20
C GLU A 18 -1.76 -48.06 -10.67
N GLY A 19 -1.99 -46.90 -10.05
CA GLY A 19 -2.17 -46.76 -8.62
C GLY A 19 -3.34 -47.56 -8.08
N PHE A 20 -4.53 -47.45 -8.67
CA PHE A 20 -5.76 -47.91 -8.02
C PHE A 20 -5.97 -49.43 -8.03
N PHE A 21 -5.49 -50.14 -9.06
CA PHE A 21 -5.71 -51.59 -9.18
C PHE A 21 -4.80 -52.43 -8.28
N LYS A 22 -3.75 -51.81 -7.74
CA LYS A 22 -2.89 -52.36 -6.68
C LYS A 22 -3.70 -52.61 -5.40
N PRO A 23 -3.77 -53.87 -4.89
CA PRO A 23 -4.39 -54.16 -3.60
C PRO A 23 -3.78 -53.34 -2.45
N GLU A 24 -2.52 -52.91 -2.56
CA GLU A 24 -1.84 -52.08 -1.57
C GLU A 24 -2.31 -50.62 -1.51
N ASN A 25 -2.93 -50.08 -2.56
CA ASN A 25 -3.68 -48.82 -2.46
C ASN A 25 -5.11 -49.04 -1.94
N ARG A 26 -5.59 -50.29 -1.98
CA ARG A 26 -6.96 -50.66 -1.65
C ARG A 26 -7.06 -51.04 -0.18
N TYR A 27 -7.56 -50.11 0.61
CA TYR A 27 -7.92 -50.39 1.98
C TYR A 27 -9.40 -49.84 2.17
N GLU A 28 -10.36 -50.61 2.70
CA GLU A 28 -11.83 -50.27 2.71
C GLU A 28 -12.31 -49.79 4.11
N ALA A 29 -13.55 -49.36 4.41
CA ALA A 29 -13.81 -48.46 5.59
C ALA A 29 -14.62 -48.99 6.83
N LYS A 30 -14.16 -48.64 8.05
CA LYS A 30 -14.73 -48.68 9.43
C LYS A 30 -13.74 -47.93 10.37
N GLN A 31 -13.75 -46.61 10.50
CA GLN A 31 -14.74 -45.57 10.21
C GLN A 31 -15.96 -45.49 11.13
N GLU A 32 -16.16 -46.43 12.05
CA GLU A 32 -17.28 -46.38 13.00
C GLU A 32 -17.05 -45.42 14.19
N ASP A 33 -15.87 -44.94 14.60
CA ASP A 33 -14.46 -44.83 14.12
C ASP A 33 -13.99 -43.73 13.13
N PHE A 34 -14.78 -42.70 12.82
CA PHE A 34 -14.28 -41.36 12.40
C PHE A 34 -15.05 -40.21 13.08
N PRO A 35 -15.66 -40.44 14.25
CA PRO A 35 -17.02 -40.96 14.30
C PRO A 35 -18.06 -39.92 13.92
N LYS A 36 -18.79 -40.18 12.81
CA LYS A 36 -20.05 -39.49 12.43
C LYS A 36 -19.92 -37.99 12.06
N ILE A 37 -18.70 -37.44 12.12
CA ILE A 37 -18.16 -36.31 11.33
C ILE A 37 -19.14 -35.13 11.12
N PRO A 38 -19.14 -34.15 12.04
CA PRO A 38 -18.76 -32.81 11.58
C PRO A 38 -17.41 -32.36 12.15
N GLY A 39 -16.51 -31.89 11.28
CA GLY A 39 -15.25 -31.24 11.66
C GLY A 39 -14.11 -32.15 12.14
N SER A 40 -14.38 -33.39 12.56
CA SER A 40 -13.41 -34.35 13.12
C SER A 40 -12.15 -34.53 12.23
N PRO A 41 -10.98 -33.96 12.59
CA PRO A 41 -9.78 -34.02 11.74
C PRO A 41 -9.06 -35.37 11.93
N ILE A 42 -8.81 -36.08 10.83
CA ILE A 42 -8.16 -37.41 10.86
C ILE A 42 -6.64 -37.22 10.80
N ALA A 43 -6.10 -36.56 11.83
CA ALA A 43 -4.71 -36.15 11.93
C ALA A 43 -3.79 -37.27 12.45
N TYR A 44 -3.78 -38.42 11.77
CA TYR A 44 -3.13 -39.66 12.27
C TYR A 44 -1.60 -39.56 12.44
N TRP A 45 -0.97 -38.54 11.88
CA TRP A 45 0.48 -38.33 11.91
C TRP A 45 0.96 -37.50 13.11
N VAL A 46 0.07 -36.87 13.88
CA VAL A 46 0.47 -35.96 14.97
C VAL A 46 0.89 -36.72 16.23
N SER A 47 1.76 -36.12 17.03
CA SER A 47 2.25 -36.70 18.29
C SER A 47 1.13 -36.89 19.31
N ASN A 48 1.42 -37.61 20.39
CA ASN A 48 0.47 -37.71 21.51
C ASN A 48 0.31 -36.35 22.23
N ARG A 49 1.39 -35.57 22.31
CA ARG A 49 1.32 -34.23 22.90
C ARG A 49 0.43 -33.28 22.11
N VAL A 50 0.50 -33.32 20.78
CA VAL A 50 -0.40 -32.54 19.92
C VAL A 50 -1.87 -32.95 20.07
N LYS A 51 -2.17 -34.21 20.44
CA LYS A 51 -3.53 -34.65 20.76
C LYS A 51 -4.01 -34.05 22.10
N GLU A 52 -3.20 -34.16 23.14
CA GLU A 52 -3.47 -33.55 24.47
C GLU A 52 -3.69 -32.03 24.39
N ILE A 53 -2.98 -31.34 23.49
CA ILE A 53 -3.18 -29.91 23.24
C ILE A 53 -4.63 -29.61 22.80
N PHE A 54 -5.29 -30.47 22.02
CA PHE A 54 -6.69 -30.27 21.59
C PHE A 54 -7.75 -30.53 22.68
N ASP A 55 -7.36 -31.11 23.83
CA ASP A 55 -8.23 -31.27 25.00
C ASP A 55 -8.22 -30.01 25.91
N ASN A 56 -7.43 -28.99 25.59
CA ASN A 56 -7.38 -27.72 26.31
C ASN A 56 -8.49 -26.74 25.89
N THR A 57 -8.77 -25.75 26.74
CA THR A 57 -9.76 -24.67 26.52
C THR A 57 -9.61 -24.03 25.15
N LYS A 58 -10.73 -23.87 24.42
CA LYS A 58 -10.72 -23.31 23.06
C LYS A 58 -11.00 -21.82 23.04
N ILE A 59 -10.52 -21.13 22.00
CA ILE A 59 -10.70 -19.68 21.82
C ILE A 59 -12.17 -19.26 21.94
N LYS A 60 -13.13 -20.06 21.44
CA LYS A 60 -14.58 -19.80 21.55
C LYS A 60 -15.13 -19.66 22.98
N GLU A 61 -14.42 -20.17 23.98
CA GLU A 61 -14.87 -20.19 25.38
C GLU A 61 -14.44 -18.92 26.13
N LEU A 62 -13.41 -18.23 25.64
CA LEU A 62 -12.79 -17.05 26.26
C LEU A 62 -12.86 -15.79 25.38
N ALA A 63 -13.07 -15.95 24.08
CA ALA A 63 -13.00 -14.87 23.11
C ALA A 63 -13.97 -15.03 21.94
N ASN A 64 -14.25 -13.92 21.26
CA ASN A 64 -15.29 -13.81 20.26
C ASN A 64 -14.72 -13.63 18.85
N ALA A 65 -14.49 -14.72 18.13
CA ALA A 65 -14.20 -14.68 16.69
C ALA A 65 -15.47 -14.29 15.90
N LYS A 66 -15.42 -13.24 15.07
CA LYS A 66 -16.54 -12.70 14.26
C LYS A 66 -16.09 -12.29 12.86
N MET A 67 -17.00 -12.41 11.90
CA MET A 67 -16.90 -11.85 10.55
C MET A 67 -17.79 -10.59 10.48
N GLY A 68 -17.35 -9.57 9.73
CA GLY A 68 -17.94 -8.23 9.83
C GLY A 68 -18.97 -7.87 8.77
N LEU A 69 -18.98 -6.57 8.46
CA LEU A 69 -19.84 -5.92 7.48
C LEU A 69 -19.62 -6.51 6.09
N THR A 70 -20.70 -6.82 5.39
CA THR A 70 -20.68 -7.11 3.95
C THR A 70 -21.30 -5.91 3.21
N THR A 71 -20.50 -5.04 2.60
CA THR A 71 -21.01 -3.80 1.97
C THR A 71 -21.98 -4.05 0.81
N CYS A 72 -22.00 -5.26 0.25
CA CYS A 72 -22.72 -5.68 -0.96
C CYS A 72 -22.29 -4.96 -2.25
N ASN A 73 -21.77 -3.74 -2.17
CA ASN A 73 -21.15 -3.03 -3.28
C ASN A 73 -19.95 -2.19 -2.78
N ASN A 74 -18.73 -2.64 -3.07
CA ASN A 74 -17.51 -1.91 -2.67
C ASN A 74 -17.33 -0.61 -3.48
N GLU A 75 -17.74 -0.56 -4.74
CA GLU A 75 -17.54 0.61 -5.61
C GLU A 75 -18.47 1.78 -5.24
N LEU A 76 -19.58 1.51 -4.57
CA LEU A 76 -20.40 2.55 -3.92
C LEU A 76 -19.88 2.91 -2.52
N PHE A 77 -19.60 1.92 -1.67
CA PHE A 77 -19.48 2.15 -0.23
C PHE A 77 -18.06 2.10 0.35
N VAL A 78 -17.04 1.79 -0.45
CA VAL A 78 -15.64 1.67 0.03
C VAL A 78 -14.70 2.52 -0.82
N ARG A 79 -13.76 3.21 -0.18
CA ARG A 79 -12.75 4.06 -0.82
C ARG A 79 -11.39 3.80 -0.17
N TYR A 80 -10.29 4.09 -0.85
CA TYR A 80 -9.04 4.36 -0.11
C TYR A 80 -9.16 5.72 0.58
N TRP A 81 -8.52 5.88 1.73
CA TRP A 81 -8.61 7.11 2.53
C TRP A 81 -8.19 8.38 1.78
N SER A 82 -7.30 8.24 0.79
CA SER A 82 -6.75 9.32 -0.03
C SER A 82 -7.55 9.60 -1.30
N GLU A 83 -8.74 9.00 -1.46
CA GLU A 83 -9.69 9.35 -2.52
C GLU A 83 -10.73 10.37 -2.06
N VAL A 84 -11.03 10.45 -0.76
CA VAL A 84 -12.21 11.14 -0.20
C VAL A 84 -11.88 12.48 0.46
N ASP A 85 -12.92 13.25 0.75
CA ASP A 85 -12.82 14.49 1.53
C ASP A 85 -12.52 14.17 3.00
N PHE A 86 -11.25 14.33 3.41
CA PHE A 86 -10.73 13.77 4.67
C PHE A 86 -11.46 14.30 5.92
N ILE A 87 -12.01 15.51 5.88
CA ILE A 87 -12.84 16.13 6.92
C ILE A 87 -14.13 15.35 7.21
N LYS A 88 -14.62 14.55 6.26
CA LYS A 88 -15.79 13.66 6.43
C LYS A 88 -15.43 12.33 7.13
N THR A 89 -14.16 12.12 7.50
CA THR A 89 -13.73 10.93 8.25
C THR A 89 -14.33 10.93 9.66
N ASN A 90 -14.83 9.78 10.11
CA ASN A 90 -15.63 9.59 11.33
C ASN A 90 -17.01 10.29 11.35
N PHE A 91 -17.45 10.87 10.23
CA PHE A 91 -18.82 11.38 10.05
C PHE A 91 -19.59 10.57 9.00
N LYS A 92 -18.98 10.41 7.82
CA LYS A 92 -19.48 9.59 6.71
C LYS A 92 -18.54 8.40 6.46
N TRP A 93 -17.24 8.67 6.35
CA TRP A 93 -16.23 7.67 6.05
C TRP A 93 -15.55 7.17 7.33
N PHE A 94 -15.72 5.88 7.66
CA PHE A 94 -15.15 5.28 8.87
C PHE A 94 -14.05 4.27 8.50
N TYR A 95 -13.03 4.12 9.36
CA TYR A 95 -11.90 3.23 9.09
C TYR A 95 -12.37 1.79 8.84
N TYR A 96 -11.94 1.19 7.72
CA TYR A 96 -12.43 -0.10 7.26
C TYR A 96 -11.32 -1.12 7.06
N ASN A 97 -11.29 -2.11 7.95
CA ASN A 97 -10.39 -3.25 7.86
C ASN A 97 -10.90 -4.23 6.79
N LYS A 98 -10.21 -4.29 5.64
CA LYS A 98 -10.38 -5.31 4.58
C LYS A 98 -9.30 -6.41 4.60
N ALA A 99 -8.64 -6.61 5.73
CA ALA A 99 -7.45 -7.41 5.97
C ALA A 99 -6.21 -6.99 5.17
N GLY A 100 -6.29 -6.88 3.84
CA GLY A 100 -5.16 -6.58 2.96
C GLY A 100 -4.24 -7.78 2.70
N GLY A 101 -2.98 -7.51 2.35
CA GLY A 101 -1.97 -8.54 2.09
C GLY A 101 -1.36 -9.15 3.37
N MET A 102 -0.49 -10.15 3.20
CA MET A 102 0.27 -10.76 4.31
C MET A 102 1.08 -9.70 5.06
N ARG A 103 0.79 -9.54 6.36
CA ARG A 103 1.46 -8.59 7.26
C ARG A 103 1.16 -8.96 8.71
N LYS A 104 2.17 -9.19 9.55
CA LYS A 104 2.00 -9.41 10.99
C LYS A 104 1.85 -8.07 11.74
N TRP A 105 1.38 -8.14 12.98
CA TRP A 105 1.37 -7.09 14.01
C TRP A 105 0.56 -5.81 13.73
N TYR A 106 0.82 -5.04 12.67
CA TYR A 106 0.07 -3.80 12.37
C TYR A 106 0.12 -3.42 10.88
N GLY A 107 -0.91 -2.73 10.39
CA GLY A 107 -0.94 -2.08 9.07
C GLY A 107 -2.05 -2.60 8.14
N ASN A 108 -1.89 -2.39 6.83
CA ASN A 108 -2.95 -2.51 5.82
C ASN A 108 -4.14 -1.57 6.08
N ASN A 109 -3.86 -0.44 6.72
CA ASN A 109 -4.81 0.62 7.07
C ASN A 109 -4.99 1.53 5.84
N ASP A 110 -5.76 0.98 4.88
CA ASP A 110 -5.89 1.49 3.52
C ASP A 110 -7.26 2.14 3.25
N TYR A 111 -8.33 1.55 3.78
CA TYR A 111 -9.70 1.78 3.32
C TYR A 111 -10.57 2.51 4.35
N LEU A 112 -11.55 3.23 3.84
CA LEU A 112 -12.69 3.76 4.58
C LEU A 112 -14.00 3.18 4.00
N VAL A 113 -15.05 3.08 4.82
CA VAL A 113 -16.40 2.65 4.42
C VAL A 113 -17.42 3.74 4.73
N ASN A 114 -18.42 3.92 3.87
CA ASN A 114 -19.55 4.78 4.18
C ASN A 114 -20.40 4.11 5.28
N TRP A 115 -20.34 4.67 6.49
CA TRP A 115 -21.20 4.29 7.62
C TRP A 115 -22.00 5.48 8.18
N GLU A 116 -22.21 6.51 7.36
CA GLU A 116 -23.02 7.67 7.72
C GLU A 116 -24.43 7.24 8.17
N ASN A 117 -24.93 7.87 9.23
CA ASN A 117 -26.26 7.59 9.79
C ASN A 117 -26.50 6.09 10.08
N ASP A 118 -25.54 5.45 10.78
CA ASP A 118 -25.48 4.00 11.03
C ASP A 118 -25.47 3.14 9.75
N GLY A 119 -24.80 3.62 8.70
CA GLY A 119 -24.73 2.97 7.39
C GLY A 119 -26.08 2.93 6.68
N LEU A 120 -26.85 4.03 6.76
CA LEU A 120 -28.21 4.13 6.22
C LEU A 120 -28.30 3.72 4.74
N GLU A 121 -27.29 4.07 3.93
CA GLU A 121 -27.26 3.72 2.51
C GLU A 121 -27.06 2.22 2.28
N ILE A 122 -26.19 1.56 3.05
CA ILE A 122 -25.97 0.11 2.97
C ILE A 122 -27.24 -0.64 3.38
N HIS A 123 -27.92 -0.18 4.43
CA HIS A 123 -29.20 -0.75 4.88
C HIS A 123 -30.29 -0.59 3.79
N LYS A 124 -30.43 0.59 3.19
CA LYS A 124 -31.34 0.83 2.04
C LYS A 124 -31.01 -0.05 0.84
N TYR A 125 -29.74 -0.08 0.41
CA TYR A 125 -29.27 -0.88 -0.73
C TYR A 125 -29.52 -2.37 -0.55
N SER A 126 -29.37 -2.85 0.69
CA SER A 126 -29.59 -4.25 1.07
C SER A 126 -31.05 -4.57 1.44
N ASN A 127 -31.97 -3.60 1.34
CA ASN A 127 -33.39 -3.71 1.72
C ASN A 127 -33.63 -4.26 3.14
N VAL A 128 -32.88 -3.75 4.13
CA VAL A 128 -33.03 -4.12 5.57
C VAL A 128 -33.20 -2.88 6.45
N PRO A 129 -33.97 -2.94 7.56
CA PRO A 129 -34.13 -1.81 8.48
C PRO A 129 -32.85 -1.58 9.30
N LEU A 130 -32.64 -0.34 9.78
CA LEU A 130 -31.48 0.03 10.64
C LEU A 130 -31.33 -0.86 11.90
N SER A 131 -32.43 -1.39 12.43
CA SER A 131 -32.42 -2.31 13.59
C SER A 131 -31.90 -3.72 13.28
N PHE A 132 -31.72 -4.08 12.01
CA PHE A 132 -31.29 -5.41 11.60
C PHE A 132 -29.83 -5.68 12.02
N ASN A 133 -29.56 -6.89 12.55
CA ASN A 133 -28.22 -7.35 12.94
C ASN A 133 -27.99 -8.78 12.43
N GLY A 134 -27.63 -8.87 11.16
CA GLY A 134 -27.46 -10.12 10.40
C GLY A 134 -26.80 -9.80 9.06
N ALA A 135 -26.52 -10.80 8.23
CA ALA A 135 -25.93 -10.55 6.90
C ALA A 135 -26.87 -9.65 6.08
N PRO A 136 -26.43 -8.47 5.59
CA PRO A 136 -25.04 -8.00 5.48
C PRO A 136 -24.43 -7.30 6.70
N VAL A 137 -25.22 -6.50 7.41
CA VAL A 137 -24.85 -5.59 8.52
C VAL A 137 -24.77 -6.31 9.88
N ARG A 138 -23.97 -7.37 9.94
CA ARG A 138 -23.84 -8.24 11.13
C ARG A 138 -22.80 -7.73 12.12
N ALA A 139 -22.89 -8.21 13.36
CA ALA A 139 -21.88 -8.03 14.41
C ALA A 139 -21.63 -6.55 14.82
N LYS A 140 -22.62 -5.67 14.59
CA LYS A 140 -22.51 -4.21 14.85
C LYS A 140 -22.05 -3.86 16.27
N GLN A 141 -22.36 -4.70 17.26
CA GLN A 141 -21.93 -4.52 18.66
C GLN A 141 -20.39 -4.60 18.88
N TYR A 142 -19.63 -5.06 17.88
CA TYR A 142 -18.17 -5.12 17.87
C TYR A 142 -17.51 -4.05 16.99
N TYR A 143 -18.29 -3.23 16.27
CA TYR A 143 -17.74 -2.14 15.47
C TYR A 143 -17.08 -1.12 16.41
N PHE A 144 -16.00 -0.50 15.93
CA PHE A 144 -15.19 0.49 16.64
C PHE A 144 -14.44 -0.03 17.88
N ARG A 145 -14.50 -1.32 18.21
CA ARG A 145 -13.68 -1.96 19.26
C ARG A 145 -12.31 -2.35 18.72
N GLU A 146 -11.32 -2.38 19.60
CA GLU A 146 -10.03 -3.02 19.30
C GLU A 146 -10.15 -4.54 19.12
N CYS A 147 -9.28 -5.12 18.30
CA CYS A 147 -9.24 -6.56 18.01
C CYS A 147 -7.91 -7.01 17.41
N ALA A 148 -7.70 -8.33 17.38
CA ALA A 148 -6.73 -8.97 16.51
C ALA A 148 -7.46 -9.54 15.29
N SER A 149 -7.00 -9.22 14.08
CA SER A 149 -7.71 -9.55 12.83
C SER A 149 -6.79 -10.13 11.76
N TRP A 150 -7.36 -11.02 10.95
CA TRP A 150 -6.69 -11.80 9.91
C TRP A 150 -7.52 -11.85 8.62
N GLY A 151 -6.88 -12.23 7.51
CA GLY A 151 -7.58 -12.44 6.23
C GLY A 151 -8.33 -13.78 6.21
N LEU A 152 -9.59 -13.77 5.77
CA LEU A 152 -10.40 -14.98 5.60
C LEU A 152 -9.74 -16.01 4.67
N VAL A 153 -9.03 -15.55 3.64
CA VAL A 153 -8.30 -16.41 2.69
C VAL A 153 -6.85 -15.91 2.57
N SER A 154 -5.88 -16.82 2.67
CA SER A 154 -4.47 -16.53 2.42
C SER A 154 -3.77 -17.75 1.82
N SER A 155 -2.96 -17.53 0.77
CA SER A 155 -2.06 -18.54 0.18
C SER A 155 -0.70 -18.63 0.88
N ALA A 156 -0.45 -17.76 1.85
CA ALA A 156 0.67 -17.81 2.78
C ALA A 156 0.16 -18.17 4.19
N ASP A 157 1.09 -18.52 5.08
CA ASP A 157 0.80 -18.89 6.47
C ASP A 157 -0.03 -17.83 7.23
N PHE A 158 -0.78 -18.31 8.21
CA PHE A 158 -1.70 -17.53 9.02
C PHE A 158 -0.95 -16.41 9.77
N ASN A 159 -1.50 -15.20 9.69
CA ASN A 159 -0.96 -13.98 10.28
C ASN A 159 -2.10 -13.05 10.70
N ALA A 160 -1.90 -12.38 11.83
CA ALA A 160 -2.85 -11.45 12.41
C ALA A 160 -2.22 -10.09 12.73
N ARG A 161 -3.03 -9.04 12.73
CA ARG A 161 -2.67 -7.67 13.08
C ARG A 161 -3.56 -7.13 14.17
N TYR A 162 -3.00 -6.28 15.01
CA TYR A 162 -3.73 -5.40 15.90
C TYR A 162 -4.47 -4.33 15.10
N TYR A 163 -5.76 -4.16 15.38
CA TYR A 163 -6.52 -2.98 15.00
C TYR A 163 -7.03 -2.33 16.28
N PRO A 164 -6.68 -1.05 16.54
CA PRO A 164 -7.18 -0.35 17.72
C PRO A 164 -8.65 0.02 17.56
N HIS A 165 -9.20 0.71 18.55
CA HIS A 165 -10.52 1.31 18.51
C HIS A 165 -10.74 2.19 17.25
N GLY A 166 -11.99 2.29 16.78
CA GLY A 166 -12.41 3.14 15.65
C GLY A 166 -12.62 2.44 14.30
N TYR A 167 -12.42 1.12 14.19
CA TYR A 167 -12.56 0.39 12.91
C TYR A 167 -13.88 -0.38 12.78
N ILE A 168 -14.43 -0.40 11.57
CA ILE A 168 -15.37 -1.41 11.08
C ILE A 168 -14.56 -2.48 10.33
N PHE A 169 -14.98 -3.74 10.36
CA PHE A 169 -14.30 -4.86 9.71
C PHE A 169 -15.16 -5.52 8.63
N ASP A 170 -14.51 -6.03 7.58
CA ASP A 170 -15.12 -6.64 6.39
C ASP A 170 -15.51 -8.13 6.61
N VAL A 171 -16.25 -8.68 5.65
CA VAL A 171 -16.50 -10.13 5.54
C VAL A 171 -15.22 -10.92 5.23
N GLY A 172 -14.25 -10.33 4.54
CA GLY A 172 -12.91 -10.90 4.30
C GLY A 172 -11.92 -10.65 5.44
N ALA A 173 -12.28 -9.83 6.44
CA ALA A 173 -11.42 -9.42 7.55
C ALA A 173 -12.01 -9.89 8.88
N ASN A 174 -11.81 -11.17 9.18
CA ASN A 174 -12.28 -11.75 10.44
C ASN A 174 -11.48 -11.19 11.62
N ALA A 175 -12.12 -11.06 12.77
CA ALA A 175 -11.52 -10.50 13.98
C ALA A 175 -11.87 -11.32 15.21
N VAL A 176 -10.98 -11.32 16.22
CA VAL A 176 -11.24 -11.84 17.56
C VAL A 176 -11.30 -10.68 18.55
N PHE A 177 -12.35 -10.68 19.37
CA PHE A 177 -12.59 -9.71 20.44
C PHE A 177 -12.47 -10.44 21.78
N ALA A 178 -11.55 -9.98 22.63
CA ALA A 178 -11.22 -10.54 23.94
C ALA A 178 -10.89 -9.40 24.92
N GLU A 179 -10.73 -9.71 26.22
CA GLU A 179 -10.26 -8.74 27.22
C GLU A 179 -8.75 -8.48 27.11
N ASP A 180 -7.98 -9.47 26.64
CA ASP A 180 -6.54 -9.40 26.40
C ASP A 180 -6.26 -9.70 24.92
N VAL A 181 -6.49 -8.72 24.05
CA VAL A 181 -6.28 -8.87 22.59
C VAL A 181 -4.80 -9.18 22.26
N THR A 182 -3.88 -8.65 23.06
CA THR A 182 -2.42 -8.80 22.88
C THR A 182 -1.99 -10.26 22.93
N TYR A 183 -2.47 -11.05 23.90
CA TYR A 183 -2.08 -12.46 24.02
C TYR A 183 -2.56 -13.32 22.83
N TYR A 184 -3.78 -13.09 22.32
CA TYR A 184 -4.26 -13.79 21.11
C TYR A 184 -3.45 -13.38 19.86
N LEU A 185 -3.11 -12.10 19.72
CA LEU A 185 -2.26 -11.62 18.62
C LEU A 185 -0.87 -12.27 18.64
N ALA A 186 -0.27 -12.40 19.83
CA ALA A 186 1.00 -13.08 20.03
C ALA A 186 0.92 -14.52 19.53
N PHE A 187 -0.03 -15.29 20.07
CA PHE A 187 -0.28 -16.69 19.72
C PHE A 187 -0.48 -16.86 18.19
N PHE A 188 -1.35 -16.05 17.59
CA PHE A 188 -1.71 -16.10 16.17
C PHE A 188 -0.53 -15.91 15.21
N ASN A 189 0.51 -15.18 15.60
CA ASN A 189 1.68 -14.92 14.76
C ASN A 189 2.84 -15.92 14.97
N THR A 190 2.67 -16.92 15.85
CA THR A 190 3.63 -18.00 16.08
C THR A 190 3.45 -19.21 15.14
N TYR A 191 4.45 -20.09 15.12
CA TYR A 191 4.35 -21.40 14.48
C TYR A 191 3.38 -22.37 15.18
N ILE A 192 3.04 -22.18 16.46
CA ILE A 192 2.08 -23.05 17.17
C ILE A 192 0.70 -22.91 16.54
N ALA A 193 0.18 -21.68 16.43
CA ALA A 193 -1.10 -21.42 15.78
C ALA A 193 -1.10 -21.92 14.32
N ASN A 194 -0.02 -21.71 13.58
CA ASN A 194 0.09 -22.17 12.19
C ASN A 194 0.06 -23.70 12.05
N ASN A 195 0.77 -24.44 12.90
CA ASN A 195 0.75 -25.92 12.86
C ASN A 195 -0.60 -26.48 13.30
N LEU A 196 -1.20 -25.95 14.38
CA LEU A 196 -2.55 -26.33 14.80
C LEU A 196 -3.61 -26.02 13.74
N LEU A 197 -3.49 -24.92 13.00
CA LEU A 197 -4.36 -24.62 11.85
C LEU A 197 -4.16 -25.58 10.68
N LYS A 198 -2.92 -25.93 10.35
CA LYS A 198 -2.62 -26.95 9.30
C LYS A 198 -3.19 -28.33 9.65
N ILE A 199 -3.40 -28.62 10.94
CA ILE A 199 -4.07 -29.83 11.44
C ILE A 199 -5.61 -29.70 11.39
N LEU A 200 -6.17 -28.60 11.93
CA LEU A 200 -7.64 -28.38 11.98
C LEU A 200 -8.26 -28.15 10.60
N ASN A 201 -7.55 -27.44 9.73
CA ASN A 201 -8.03 -27.07 8.39
C ASN A 201 -6.85 -26.90 7.42
N PRO A 202 -6.46 -27.95 6.68
CA PRO A 202 -5.39 -27.89 5.67
C PRO A 202 -5.80 -27.16 4.38
N THR A 203 -6.70 -26.16 4.46
CA THR A 203 -7.12 -25.32 3.35
C THR A 203 -6.80 -23.85 3.62
N LEU A 204 -6.77 -23.03 2.58
CA LEU A 204 -6.41 -21.61 2.63
C LEU A 204 -7.44 -20.70 3.33
N ASN A 205 -8.46 -21.26 4.01
CA ASN A 205 -9.65 -20.54 4.50
C ASN A 205 -9.69 -20.48 6.04
N TYR A 206 -9.18 -19.38 6.59
CA TYR A 206 -9.15 -19.10 8.02
C TYR A 206 -10.47 -18.46 8.49
N SER A 207 -11.57 -19.22 8.41
CA SER A 207 -12.88 -18.75 8.90
C SER A 207 -12.92 -18.60 10.42
N CYS A 208 -13.84 -17.76 10.94
CA CYS A 208 -14.03 -17.58 12.38
C CYS A 208 -14.27 -18.89 13.13
N GLY A 209 -14.99 -19.85 12.54
CA GLY A 209 -15.26 -21.15 13.15
C GLY A 209 -13.99 -21.99 13.33
N VAL A 210 -13.04 -21.91 12.38
CA VAL A 210 -11.75 -22.62 12.47
C VAL A 210 -10.88 -22.00 13.57
N ILE A 211 -10.75 -20.68 13.61
CA ILE A 211 -9.97 -19.98 14.65
C ILE A 211 -10.59 -20.19 16.04
N ALA A 212 -11.91 -20.23 16.14
CA ALA A 212 -12.65 -20.44 17.39
C ALA A 212 -12.46 -21.85 18.00
N GLU A 213 -12.08 -22.86 17.20
CA GLU A 213 -11.78 -24.23 17.67
C GLU A 213 -10.30 -24.45 18.03
N LEU A 214 -9.41 -23.47 17.82
CA LEU A 214 -8.04 -23.57 18.31
C LEU A 214 -8.02 -23.68 19.84
N PRO A 215 -7.24 -24.60 20.42
CA PRO A 215 -6.94 -24.58 21.84
C PRO A 215 -6.03 -23.39 22.16
N ILE A 216 -6.17 -22.82 23.36
CA ILE A 216 -5.32 -21.75 23.86
C ILE A 216 -4.85 -22.04 25.29
N ILE A 217 -3.55 -22.19 25.46
CA ILE A 217 -2.88 -22.43 26.73
C ILE A 217 -2.20 -21.13 27.19
N PHE A 218 -2.43 -20.73 28.44
CA PHE A 218 -1.78 -19.57 29.07
C PHE A 218 -0.58 -20.02 29.93
N PRO A 219 0.47 -19.20 30.09
CA PRO A 219 1.64 -19.58 30.88
C PRO A 219 1.32 -19.71 32.37
N LYS A 220 1.96 -20.68 33.03
CA LYS A 220 1.85 -20.93 34.48
C LYS A 220 2.51 -19.83 35.34
N GLN A 221 3.29 -18.93 34.74
CA GLN A 221 3.98 -17.83 35.41
C GLN A 221 3.59 -16.48 34.80
N GLU A 222 3.18 -15.53 35.65
CA GLU A 222 2.78 -14.18 35.25
C GLU A 222 3.91 -13.40 34.56
N SER A 223 5.16 -13.60 35.00
CA SER A 223 6.36 -13.04 34.35
C SER A 223 6.50 -13.47 32.89
N THR A 224 6.08 -14.69 32.54
CA THR A 224 6.08 -15.18 31.16
C THR A 224 4.98 -14.48 30.34
N LYS A 225 3.81 -14.25 30.93
CA LYS A 225 2.71 -13.52 30.30
C LYS A 225 3.13 -12.07 29.96
N GLN A 226 3.67 -11.37 30.95
CA GLN A 226 4.20 -10.01 30.82
C GLN A 226 5.34 -9.92 29.79
N THR A 227 6.17 -10.96 29.66
CA THR A 227 7.21 -11.03 28.63
C THR A 227 6.59 -11.13 27.22
N ILE A 228 5.59 -12.01 27.04
CA ILE A 228 4.86 -12.16 25.76
C ILE A 228 4.15 -10.86 25.37
N GLU A 229 3.47 -10.20 26.32
CA GLU A 229 2.84 -8.88 26.11
C GLU A 229 3.87 -7.83 25.69
N THR A 230 5.00 -7.74 26.39
CA THR A 230 6.06 -6.78 26.11
C THR A 230 6.67 -6.97 24.72
N LEU A 231 6.96 -8.20 24.32
CA LEU A 231 7.46 -8.53 22.98
C LEU A 231 6.42 -8.22 21.90
N THR A 232 5.14 -8.53 22.17
CA THR A 232 4.04 -8.26 21.24
C THR A 232 3.81 -6.77 21.04
N GLN A 233 3.84 -5.97 22.10
CA GLN A 233 3.73 -4.51 22.00
C GLN A 233 4.89 -3.92 21.21
N GLN A 234 6.14 -4.35 21.47
CA GLN A 234 7.29 -3.94 20.66
C GLN A 234 7.11 -4.27 19.17
N ASN A 235 6.49 -5.41 18.85
CA ASN A 235 6.25 -5.82 17.46
C ASN A 235 5.13 -4.99 16.80
N ILE A 236 4.08 -4.64 17.54
CA ILE A 236 3.05 -3.67 17.10
C ILE A 236 3.69 -2.31 16.85
N ASP A 237 4.49 -1.79 17.79
CA ASP A 237 5.10 -0.46 17.74
C ASP A 237 6.05 -0.33 16.55
N ILE A 238 6.95 -1.30 16.34
CA ILE A 238 7.87 -1.33 15.19
C ILE A 238 7.08 -1.39 13.87
N SER A 239 6.01 -2.18 13.82
CA SER A 239 5.20 -2.34 12.60
C SER A 239 4.27 -1.15 12.33
N LYS A 240 3.87 -0.40 13.36
CA LYS A 240 3.15 0.88 13.22
C LYS A 240 4.07 2.01 12.78
N GLU A 241 5.22 2.17 13.44
CA GLU A 241 6.25 3.13 13.03
C GLU A 241 6.66 2.91 11.57
N GLU A 242 6.82 1.66 11.16
CA GLU A 242 7.12 1.33 9.76
C GLU A 242 5.96 1.69 8.85
N TRP A 243 4.71 1.32 9.18
CA TRP A 243 3.54 1.65 8.34
C TRP A 243 3.39 3.16 8.16
N ASP A 244 3.58 3.94 9.23
CA ASP A 244 3.45 5.40 9.26
C ASP A 244 4.69 6.15 8.75
N SER A 245 5.71 5.44 8.28
CA SER A 245 6.87 6.01 7.58
C SER A 245 6.63 6.30 6.09
N ARG A 246 5.47 5.88 5.53
CA ARG A 246 5.10 6.07 4.11
C ARG A 246 3.88 6.98 3.96
N GLU A 247 3.89 7.85 2.96
CA GLU A 247 2.81 8.79 2.57
C GLU A 247 1.46 8.13 2.15
N THR A 248 1.38 6.81 2.21
CA THR A 248 0.17 5.99 2.03
C THR A 248 -0.51 5.63 3.35
N SER A 249 0.09 5.89 4.51
CA SER A 249 -0.63 5.94 5.79
C SER A 249 -1.23 7.33 6.01
N TRP A 250 -2.40 7.40 6.65
CA TRP A 250 -3.01 8.65 7.08
C TRP A 250 -2.30 9.28 8.30
N ASP A 251 -1.64 8.46 9.12
CA ASP A 251 -0.82 8.90 10.27
C ASP A 251 0.60 9.37 9.85
N PHE A 252 0.91 9.39 8.55
CA PHE A 252 2.24 9.77 8.06
C PHE A 252 2.58 11.23 8.35
N THR A 253 3.71 11.43 9.03
CA THR A 253 4.14 12.74 9.54
C THR A 253 5.17 13.46 8.68
N LYS A 254 6.22 12.76 8.23
CA LYS A 254 7.40 13.33 7.56
C LYS A 254 8.22 12.23 6.87
N ASN A 255 8.89 12.53 5.76
CA ASN A 255 9.75 11.55 5.09
C ASN A 255 10.96 11.14 5.94
N GLU A 256 11.29 9.85 5.90
CA GLU A 256 12.37 9.23 6.67
C GLU A 256 13.76 9.87 6.46
N LEU A 257 14.16 10.21 5.25
CA LEU A 257 15.47 10.86 5.01
C LEU A 257 15.58 12.23 5.69
N LEU A 258 14.44 12.88 5.99
CA LEU A 258 14.39 14.12 6.76
C LEU A 258 14.29 13.90 8.28
N LYS A 259 13.92 12.69 8.74
CA LYS A 259 14.02 12.28 10.15
C LYS A 259 15.45 11.87 10.50
N HIS A 260 16.10 11.12 9.62
CA HIS A 260 17.45 10.56 9.82
C HIS A 260 18.59 11.48 9.34
N LYS A 261 18.28 12.74 8.96
CA LYS A 261 19.26 13.75 8.55
C LYS A 261 20.12 14.20 9.74
N SER A 262 21.43 14.00 9.66
CA SER A 262 22.42 14.49 10.65
C SER A 262 23.32 15.61 10.15
N ASP A 263 23.43 15.81 8.83
CA ASP A 263 24.32 16.80 8.18
C ASP A 263 23.68 17.37 6.89
N SER A 264 24.48 17.99 6.01
CA SER A 264 24.04 18.49 4.70
C SER A 264 24.05 17.44 3.57
N LYS A 265 24.14 16.13 3.87
CA LYS A 265 24.28 15.05 2.87
C LYS A 265 23.16 14.01 2.91
N ILE A 266 22.61 13.71 1.73
CA ILE A 266 21.58 12.66 1.53
C ILE A 266 22.18 11.27 1.73
N GLU A 267 23.44 11.02 1.33
CA GLU A 267 24.10 9.73 1.55
C GLU A 267 24.26 9.42 3.05
N THR A 268 24.57 10.42 3.89
CA THR A 268 24.59 10.24 5.36
C THR A 268 23.19 9.92 5.91
N ALA A 269 22.15 10.67 5.50
CA ALA A 269 20.78 10.41 5.92
C ALA A 269 20.26 9.03 5.48
N TYR A 270 20.64 8.58 4.28
CA TYR A 270 20.35 7.24 3.75
C TYR A 270 21.04 6.15 4.58
N ASN A 271 22.32 6.34 4.93
CA ASN A 271 23.06 5.38 5.77
C ASN A 271 22.49 5.31 7.20
N ASN A 272 22.09 6.44 7.78
CA ASN A 272 21.39 6.50 9.07
C ASN A 272 20.05 5.76 9.01
N PHE A 273 19.24 5.98 7.97
CA PHE A 273 17.99 5.26 7.72
C PHE A 273 18.22 3.74 7.61
N CYS A 274 19.18 3.30 6.81
CA CYS A 274 19.49 1.88 6.62
C CYS A 274 19.92 1.23 7.94
N LYS A 275 20.73 1.93 8.75
CA LYS A 275 21.13 1.45 10.09
C LYS A 275 19.91 1.33 11.02
N TYR A 276 19.12 2.39 11.17
CA TYR A 276 17.96 2.42 12.06
C TYR A 276 16.96 1.30 11.73
N TRP A 277 16.64 1.14 10.44
CA TRP A 277 15.71 0.12 9.99
C TRP A 277 16.28 -1.29 10.00
N SER A 278 17.62 -1.47 9.91
CA SER A 278 18.26 -2.76 10.20
C SER A 278 18.10 -3.14 11.67
N GLU A 279 18.38 -2.21 12.59
CA GLU A 279 18.24 -2.44 14.04
C GLU A 279 16.79 -2.80 14.41
N LYS A 280 15.80 -2.09 13.84
CA LYS A 280 14.36 -2.39 13.98
C LYS A 280 13.97 -3.75 13.37
N PHE A 281 14.49 -4.08 12.19
CA PHE A 281 14.21 -5.35 11.50
C PHE A 281 14.74 -6.55 12.28
N TYR A 282 16.00 -6.53 12.72
CA TYR A 282 16.56 -7.63 13.51
C TYR A 282 15.97 -7.69 14.94
N LYS A 283 15.53 -6.56 15.51
CA LYS A 283 14.78 -6.56 16.77
C LYS A 283 13.39 -7.18 16.63
N LEU A 284 12.68 -6.90 15.54
CA LEU A 284 11.40 -7.55 15.23
C LEU A 284 11.60 -9.07 15.02
N HIS A 285 12.58 -9.46 14.21
CA HIS A 285 12.96 -10.85 13.96
C HIS A 285 13.26 -11.63 15.25
N ALA A 286 14.17 -11.14 16.09
CA ALA A 286 14.50 -11.77 17.38
C ALA A 286 13.30 -11.83 18.35
N ASN A 287 12.36 -10.88 18.27
CA ASN A 287 11.12 -10.93 19.04
C ASN A 287 10.15 -12.00 18.52
N GLU A 288 10.09 -12.25 17.21
CA GLU A 288 9.28 -13.35 16.64
C GLU A 288 9.87 -14.72 17.03
N GLU A 289 11.20 -14.85 17.03
CA GLU A 289 11.88 -16.07 17.49
C GLU A 289 11.67 -16.33 18.99
N GLU A 290 11.82 -15.32 19.86
CA GLU A 290 11.56 -15.48 21.30
C GLU A 290 10.07 -15.76 21.58
N LEU A 291 9.14 -15.14 20.84
CA LEU A 291 7.71 -15.49 20.95
C LEU A 291 7.46 -16.94 20.51
N ASN A 292 8.04 -17.41 19.39
CA ASN A 292 7.97 -18.82 19.02
C ASN A 292 8.52 -19.71 20.15
N ARG A 293 9.70 -19.40 20.69
CA ARG A 293 10.35 -20.18 21.75
C ARG A 293 9.46 -20.28 23.01
N LEU A 294 8.91 -19.16 23.47
CA LEU A 294 8.01 -19.08 24.62
C LEU A 294 6.70 -19.87 24.39
N PHE A 295 6.13 -19.81 23.19
CA PHE A 295 4.93 -20.58 22.87
C PHE A 295 5.22 -22.08 22.65
N ILE A 296 6.38 -22.47 22.11
CA ILE A 296 6.85 -23.86 22.06
C ILE A 296 7.02 -24.42 23.49
N ASP A 297 7.57 -23.62 24.42
CA ASP A 297 7.67 -24.00 25.84
C ASP A 297 6.31 -24.18 26.51
N ILE A 298 5.37 -23.24 26.32
CA ILE A 298 4.02 -23.29 26.92
C ILE A 298 3.23 -24.52 26.43
N TYR A 299 3.43 -24.90 25.17
CA TYR A 299 2.75 -26.05 24.55
C TYR A 299 3.53 -27.36 24.74
N GLU A 300 4.76 -27.33 25.29
CA GLU A 300 5.62 -28.49 25.55
C GLU A 300 5.93 -29.26 24.24
N LEU A 301 6.32 -28.54 23.17
CA LEU A 301 6.58 -29.05 21.80
C LEU A 301 8.05 -28.92 21.33
N GLN A 302 9.02 -28.86 22.25
CA GLN A 302 10.43 -28.63 21.93
C GLN A 302 11.05 -29.72 21.01
N ASP A 303 10.54 -30.95 21.06
CA ASP A 303 10.99 -32.07 20.22
C ASP A 303 10.40 -32.04 18.79
N GLU A 304 9.40 -31.18 18.53
CA GLU A 304 8.66 -31.11 17.25
C GLU A 304 8.91 -29.81 16.47
N LEU A 305 9.26 -28.71 17.15
CA LEU A 305 9.35 -27.37 16.57
C LEU A 305 10.57 -26.60 17.08
N THR A 306 11.23 -25.86 16.19
CA THR A 306 12.29 -24.90 16.53
C THR A 306 11.75 -23.46 16.44
N PRO A 307 12.39 -22.47 17.12
CA PRO A 307 11.87 -21.10 17.16
C PRO A 307 12.22 -20.25 15.93
N ASP A 308 13.19 -20.69 15.11
CA ASP A 308 13.92 -19.90 14.12
C ASP A 308 13.00 -19.30 13.04
N VAL A 309 13.18 -18.01 12.74
CA VAL A 309 12.38 -17.29 11.74
C VAL A 309 13.23 -16.90 10.55
N GLU A 310 12.82 -17.35 9.35
CA GLU A 310 13.50 -16.96 8.11
C GLU A 310 13.34 -15.44 7.87
N LEU A 311 14.44 -14.73 7.60
CA LEU A 311 14.41 -13.26 7.39
C LEU A 311 13.44 -12.85 6.27
N LYS A 312 13.15 -13.74 5.32
CA LYS A 312 12.21 -13.50 4.22
C LYS A 312 10.75 -13.40 4.68
N ASP A 313 10.39 -13.89 5.86
CA ASP A 313 9.02 -13.91 6.38
C ASP A 313 8.67 -12.64 7.18
N ILE A 314 9.68 -11.94 7.71
CA ILE A 314 9.53 -10.68 8.47
C ILE A 314 8.81 -9.63 7.61
N THR A 315 7.63 -9.17 8.05
CA THR A 315 6.66 -8.51 7.15
C THR A 315 6.85 -7.00 6.94
N ILE A 316 7.89 -6.40 7.52
CA ILE A 316 8.24 -4.98 7.31
C ILE A 316 9.23 -4.80 6.14
N LEU A 317 9.38 -3.56 5.68
CA LEU A 317 10.35 -3.07 4.68
C LEU A 317 10.31 -3.78 3.32
N LYS A 318 9.19 -4.43 2.96
CA LYS A 318 9.04 -5.24 1.75
C LYS A 318 9.18 -4.47 0.43
N SER A 319 9.05 -3.14 0.44
CA SER A 319 9.33 -2.27 -0.71
C SER A 319 10.78 -1.78 -0.71
N GLU A 320 11.31 -1.45 0.45
CA GLU A 320 12.61 -0.78 0.64
C GLU A 320 13.77 -1.77 0.70
N THR A 321 13.51 -3.07 0.86
CA THR A 321 14.55 -4.11 1.05
C THR A 321 14.26 -5.41 0.30
N LYS A 322 15.30 -6.22 0.13
CA LYS A 322 15.26 -7.62 -0.30
C LYS A 322 16.15 -8.47 0.61
N ILE A 323 15.86 -9.76 0.72
CA ILE A 323 16.82 -10.72 1.28
C ILE A 323 17.66 -11.29 0.14
N VAL A 324 18.99 -11.22 0.29
CA VAL A 324 19.98 -11.77 -0.65
C VAL A 324 21.09 -12.41 0.18
N ASP A 325 21.45 -13.67 -0.12
CA ASP A 325 22.44 -14.45 0.63
C ASP A 325 22.26 -14.36 2.17
N ASP A 326 20.99 -14.55 2.58
CA ASP A 326 20.46 -14.46 3.94
C ASP A 326 20.79 -13.15 4.70
N LYS A 327 20.84 -12.04 3.96
CA LYS A 327 21.07 -10.69 4.50
C LYS A 327 20.03 -9.69 3.98
N LEU A 328 19.67 -8.74 4.85
CA LEU A 328 18.86 -7.58 4.50
C LEU A 328 19.65 -6.62 3.60
N VAL A 329 19.18 -6.39 2.37
CA VAL A 329 19.78 -5.46 1.39
C VAL A 329 18.78 -4.37 1.02
N PHE A 330 19.17 -3.10 1.20
CA PHE A 330 18.32 -1.94 0.93
C PHE A 330 18.30 -1.57 -0.56
N GLN A 331 17.14 -1.17 -1.05
CA GLN A 331 16.88 -0.70 -2.41
C GLN A 331 16.88 0.82 -2.44
N ALA A 332 18.05 1.41 -2.68
CA ALA A 332 18.23 2.85 -2.67
C ALA A 332 17.33 3.59 -3.67
N ASP A 333 16.95 2.96 -4.79
CA ASP A 333 16.04 3.55 -5.77
C ASP A 333 14.64 3.79 -5.21
N GLU A 334 14.01 2.81 -4.53
CA GLU A 334 12.68 2.98 -3.91
C GLU A 334 12.72 4.04 -2.80
N ILE A 335 13.82 4.13 -2.04
CA ILE A 335 13.97 5.13 -0.98
C ILE A 335 14.10 6.55 -1.57
N MET A 336 14.86 6.72 -2.66
CA MET A 336 14.89 8.01 -3.40
C MET A 336 13.55 8.33 -4.08
N LYS A 337 12.84 7.33 -4.62
CA LYS A 337 11.49 7.51 -5.19
C LYS A 337 10.50 7.98 -4.13
N GLN A 338 10.56 7.45 -2.91
CA GLN A 338 9.73 7.89 -1.78
C GLN A 338 10.09 9.31 -1.30
N PHE A 339 11.37 9.67 -1.29
CA PHE A 339 11.81 11.04 -1.01
C PHE A 339 11.30 12.04 -2.06
N ILE A 340 11.34 11.68 -3.34
CA ILE A 340 10.79 12.51 -4.43
C ILE A 340 9.26 12.57 -4.39
N SER A 341 8.57 11.46 -4.07
CA SER A 341 7.10 11.45 -3.87
C SER A 341 6.68 12.44 -2.79
N TYR A 342 7.38 12.44 -1.65
CA TYR A 342 7.18 13.41 -0.58
C TYR A 342 7.49 14.85 -1.02
N ALA A 343 8.57 15.06 -1.79
CA ALA A 343 8.90 16.38 -2.33
C ALA A 343 7.77 16.93 -3.20
N VAL A 344 7.18 16.12 -4.09
CA VAL A 344 5.99 16.49 -4.89
C VAL A 344 4.77 16.74 -3.99
N GLY A 345 4.62 15.97 -2.91
CA GLY A 345 3.62 16.23 -1.87
C GLY A 345 3.80 17.59 -1.17
N VAL A 346 5.02 18.04 -0.93
CA VAL A 346 5.30 19.39 -0.41
C VAL A 346 5.05 20.46 -1.47
N MET A 347 5.47 20.25 -2.73
CA MET A 347 5.21 21.20 -3.83
C MET A 347 3.72 21.51 -3.99
N PHE A 348 2.84 20.50 -3.88
CA PHE A 348 1.39 20.71 -3.96
C PHE A 348 0.74 21.14 -2.64
N GLY A 349 1.47 21.19 -1.53
CA GLY A 349 0.93 21.55 -0.21
C GLY A 349 0.16 20.42 0.49
N ARG A 350 0.26 19.18 0.02
CA ARG A 350 -0.25 18.00 0.74
C ARG A 350 0.51 17.77 2.05
N TYR A 351 1.80 18.10 2.06
CA TYR A 351 2.68 18.12 3.22
C TYR A 351 3.41 19.46 3.30
N SER A 352 4.12 19.72 4.40
CA SER A 352 5.01 20.87 4.54
C SER A 352 6.34 20.45 5.16
N LEU A 353 7.33 21.35 5.16
CA LEU A 353 8.53 21.21 5.99
C LEU A 353 8.33 21.81 7.39
N ASP A 354 7.38 22.74 7.51
CA ASP A 354 7.09 23.60 8.68
C ASP A 354 6.07 22.99 9.65
N SER A 355 5.37 21.93 9.23
CA SER A 355 4.43 21.16 10.06
C SER A 355 4.61 19.66 9.83
N ASN A 356 4.25 18.86 10.82
CA ASN A 356 4.18 17.41 10.70
C ASN A 356 2.76 17.00 10.28
N GLY A 357 2.65 16.01 9.40
CA GLY A 357 1.37 15.43 9.00
C GLY A 357 0.78 16.06 7.74
N LEU A 358 -0.42 15.57 7.42
CA LEU A 358 -1.20 15.96 6.24
C LEU A 358 -1.68 17.42 6.38
N VAL A 359 -1.38 18.24 5.37
CA VAL A 359 -1.74 19.66 5.33
C VAL A 359 -2.99 19.86 4.47
N VAL A 360 -2.91 19.71 3.15
CA VAL A 360 -4.09 19.75 2.26
C VAL A 360 -4.56 18.35 1.87
N ALA A 361 -5.83 18.04 2.16
CA ALA A 361 -6.50 16.80 1.77
C ALA A 361 -8.04 16.94 1.62
N ASN A 362 -8.52 18.15 1.39
CA ASN A 362 -9.94 18.48 1.27
C ASN A 362 -10.11 19.51 0.14
N LEU A 363 -11.23 19.48 -0.59
CA LEU A 363 -11.49 20.49 -1.63
C LEU A 363 -11.71 21.87 -1.03
N ASN A 364 -11.26 22.91 -1.74
CA ASN A 364 -11.37 24.32 -1.33
C ASN A 364 -10.73 24.63 0.03
N GLN A 365 -9.78 23.81 0.49
CA GLN A 365 -9.06 24.02 1.74
C GLN A 365 -7.96 25.09 1.58
N ASP A 366 -7.91 26.04 2.52
CA ASP A 366 -6.79 26.97 2.64
C ASP A 366 -5.48 26.25 2.95
N TYR A 367 -4.37 26.80 2.43
CA TYR A 367 -3.03 26.27 2.62
C TYR A 367 -2.03 27.39 2.92
N PRO A 368 -0.97 27.14 3.71
CA PRO A 368 -0.04 28.17 4.12
C PRO A 368 0.73 28.73 2.91
N LYS A 369 0.94 30.05 2.90
CA LYS A 369 1.68 30.74 1.84
C LYS A 369 3.14 30.94 2.23
N ASP A 370 3.37 31.52 3.40
CA ASP A 370 4.71 31.68 3.99
C ASP A 370 5.22 30.32 4.52
N THR A 371 6.04 29.64 3.72
CA THR A 371 6.54 28.27 3.97
C THR A 371 8.03 28.15 3.64
N THR A 372 8.75 27.25 4.33
CA THR A 372 10.19 27.02 4.10
C THR A 372 10.48 26.48 2.70
N PHE A 373 9.52 25.76 2.10
CA PHE A 373 9.51 25.44 0.68
C PHE A 373 8.17 25.86 0.08
N GLU A 374 8.23 26.71 -0.93
CA GLU A 374 7.08 27.34 -1.58
C GLU A 374 6.11 26.30 -2.16
N ILE A 375 4.86 26.37 -1.69
CA ILE A 375 3.75 25.60 -2.24
C ILE A 375 3.30 26.26 -3.54
N ASP A 376 3.24 25.46 -4.60
CA ASP A 376 2.72 25.82 -5.92
C ASP A 376 1.41 26.59 -5.84
N ASP A 377 1.29 27.74 -6.51
CA ASP A 377 0.17 28.65 -6.31
C ASP A 377 -1.07 28.26 -7.13
N ASP A 378 -0.90 27.95 -8.41
CA ASP A 378 -2.01 27.67 -9.34
C ASP A 378 -2.41 26.17 -9.46
N ASN A 379 -1.66 25.25 -8.84
CA ASN A 379 -1.84 23.79 -8.86
C ASN A 379 -1.45 23.11 -10.22
N VAL A 380 -0.53 23.69 -11.00
CA VAL A 380 -0.03 23.12 -12.26
C VAL A 380 1.49 23.15 -12.34
N ILE A 381 2.14 21.98 -12.18
CA ILE A 381 3.60 21.86 -12.33
C ILE A 381 3.94 21.13 -13.65
N PRO A 382 4.69 21.75 -14.59
CA PRO A 382 5.02 21.13 -15.87
C PRO A 382 6.07 20.01 -15.75
N VAL A 383 5.93 18.98 -16.58
CA VAL A 383 6.76 17.77 -16.60
C VAL A 383 7.34 17.57 -18.01
N LEU A 384 8.48 18.20 -18.29
CA LEU A 384 9.04 18.33 -19.65
C LEU A 384 10.50 17.82 -19.77
N GLU A 385 10.87 17.41 -20.99
CA GLU A 385 12.17 16.81 -21.33
C GLU A 385 13.36 17.78 -21.24
N ASP A 386 13.13 19.09 -21.29
CA ASP A 386 14.14 20.14 -21.19
C ASP A 386 13.64 21.29 -20.29
N ASP A 387 14.55 22.17 -19.85
CA ASP A 387 14.35 23.24 -18.87
C ASP A 387 13.52 24.45 -19.41
N TYR A 388 12.30 24.21 -19.88
CA TYR A 388 11.45 25.24 -20.50
C TYR A 388 10.74 26.18 -19.50
N PHE A 389 10.63 25.80 -18.23
CA PHE A 389 10.04 26.62 -17.15
C PHE A 389 10.97 26.56 -15.94
N SER A 390 11.21 27.72 -15.30
CA SER A 390 12.12 27.87 -14.17
C SER A 390 11.68 27.12 -12.90
N ASP A 391 10.40 26.80 -12.84
CA ASP A 391 9.70 26.14 -11.73
C ASP A 391 9.20 24.74 -12.14
N ASP A 392 9.73 24.14 -13.20
CA ASP A 392 9.30 22.80 -13.60
C ASP A 392 9.61 21.72 -12.55
N ILE A 393 8.98 20.55 -12.70
CA ILE A 393 9.00 19.51 -11.67
C ILE A 393 10.43 19.07 -11.27
N ALA A 394 11.38 19.05 -12.22
CA ALA A 394 12.76 18.65 -11.94
C ALA A 394 13.53 19.78 -11.24
N SER A 395 13.33 21.03 -11.68
CA SER A 395 13.88 22.24 -11.04
C SER A 395 13.38 22.36 -9.60
N ARG A 396 12.10 22.07 -9.34
CA ARG A 396 11.54 22.03 -7.99
C ARG A 396 12.10 20.91 -7.12
N VAL A 397 12.38 19.71 -7.66
CA VAL A 397 13.09 18.66 -6.89
C VAL A 397 14.51 19.11 -6.52
N VAL A 398 15.26 19.73 -7.44
CA VAL A 398 16.61 20.26 -7.14
C VAL A 398 16.54 21.38 -6.09
N ASN A 399 15.55 22.28 -6.18
CA ASN A 399 15.33 23.30 -5.16
C ASN A 399 14.90 22.69 -3.81
N PHE A 400 14.11 21.61 -3.81
CA PHE A 400 13.70 20.92 -2.59
C PHE A 400 14.90 20.30 -1.87
N VAL A 401 15.84 19.68 -2.61
CA VAL A 401 17.12 19.20 -2.06
C VAL A 401 17.94 20.36 -1.50
N LYS A 402 18.04 21.48 -2.22
CA LYS A 402 18.75 22.69 -1.77
C LYS A 402 18.16 23.27 -0.48
N THR A 403 16.83 23.30 -0.34
CA THR A 403 16.15 23.76 0.88
C THR A 403 16.29 22.77 2.03
N THR A 404 16.13 21.47 1.78
CA THR A 404 16.12 20.45 2.85
C THR A 404 17.50 20.03 3.32
N PHE A 405 18.52 19.99 2.45
CA PHE A 405 19.89 19.58 2.77
C PHE A 405 20.92 20.72 2.69
N GLY A 406 20.59 21.86 2.07
CA GLY A 406 21.46 23.02 1.94
C GLY A 406 22.15 23.12 0.57
N ALA A 407 22.64 24.31 0.24
CA ALA A 407 23.28 24.58 -1.05
C ALA A 407 24.73 24.05 -1.16
N GLU A 408 25.42 23.86 -0.04
CA GLU A 408 26.84 23.47 0.04
C GLU A 408 27.14 22.16 -0.69
N ASN A 409 26.44 21.08 -0.31
CA ASN A 409 26.61 19.74 -0.89
C ASN A 409 25.57 19.42 -1.97
N LEU A 410 24.91 20.44 -2.56
CA LEU A 410 23.80 20.24 -3.52
C LEU A 410 24.17 19.32 -4.68
N ASN A 411 25.31 19.57 -5.34
CA ASN A 411 25.75 18.75 -6.48
C ASN A 411 26.06 17.30 -6.07
N GLU A 412 26.60 17.07 -4.88
CA GLU A 412 26.85 15.72 -4.34
C GLU A 412 25.52 15.00 -4.05
N ASN A 413 24.55 15.70 -3.46
CA ASN A 413 23.22 15.19 -3.16
C ASN A 413 22.42 14.83 -4.43
N ILE A 414 22.47 15.67 -5.48
CA ILE A 414 21.84 15.34 -6.78
C ILE A 414 22.54 14.15 -7.42
N ASN A 415 23.88 14.14 -7.49
CA ASN A 415 24.64 13.00 -8.03
C ASN A 415 24.34 11.69 -7.29
N PHE A 416 24.13 11.72 -5.97
CA PHE A 416 23.73 10.56 -5.17
C PHE A 416 22.32 10.06 -5.53
N ILE A 417 21.33 10.95 -5.63
CA ILE A 417 19.96 10.60 -6.07
C ILE A 417 20.01 9.97 -7.46
N GLU A 418 20.70 10.58 -8.42
CA GLU A 418 20.75 10.12 -9.81
C GLU A 418 21.50 8.79 -9.97
N LYS A 419 22.56 8.58 -9.17
CA LYS A 419 23.26 7.29 -9.03
C LYS A 419 22.32 6.20 -8.49
N CYS A 420 21.47 6.51 -7.51
CA CYS A 420 20.50 5.55 -6.97
C CYS A 420 19.36 5.23 -7.93
N LEU A 421 18.88 6.22 -8.71
CA LEU A 421 17.84 6.03 -9.73
C LEU A 421 18.36 5.43 -11.04
N GLY A 422 19.69 5.41 -11.24
CA GLY A 422 20.35 4.98 -12.49
C GLY A 422 20.09 5.92 -13.68
N LYS A 423 19.62 7.14 -13.44
CA LYS A 423 19.19 8.14 -14.43
C LYS A 423 19.07 9.52 -13.80
N THR A 424 19.04 10.58 -14.60
CA THR A 424 18.86 11.94 -14.08
C THR A 424 17.45 12.16 -13.51
N ILE A 425 17.30 13.10 -12.57
CA ILE A 425 16.02 13.45 -11.95
C ILE A 425 15.01 13.85 -13.02
N ARG A 426 15.41 14.67 -14.01
CA ARG A 426 14.54 15.06 -15.14
C ARG A 426 14.05 13.85 -15.94
N VAL A 427 14.92 12.88 -16.23
CA VAL A 427 14.54 11.65 -16.96
C VAL A 427 13.59 10.79 -16.13
N TYR A 428 13.83 10.66 -14.81
CA TYR A 428 12.92 9.96 -13.90
C TYR A 428 11.52 10.62 -13.85
N MET A 429 11.45 11.95 -13.67
CA MET A 429 10.17 12.65 -13.56
C MET A 429 9.33 12.57 -14.85
N VAL A 430 9.98 12.58 -16.02
CA VAL A 430 9.29 12.50 -17.33
C VAL A 430 8.87 11.06 -17.68
N LYS A 431 9.64 10.04 -17.28
CA LYS A 431 9.46 8.66 -17.81
C LYS A 431 8.92 7.63 -16.82
N ASP A 432 9.25 7.77 -15.54
CA ASP A 432 9.01 6.73 -14.54
C ASP A 432 8.11 7.18 -13.38
N PHE A 433 8.23 8.43 -12.92
CA PHE A 433 7.54 8.95 -11.72
C PHE A 433 6.04 8.67 -11.72
N TYR A 434 5.35 8.87 -12.85
CA TYR A 434 3.90 8.65 -12.89
C TYR A 434 3.51 7.16 -12.79
N GLU A 435 4.33 6.24 -13.29
CA GLU A 435 4.08 4.79 -13.16
C GLU A 435 4.37 4.31 -11.73
N ASP A 436 5.44 4.81 -11.09
CA ASP A 436 5.71 4.55 -9.66
C ASP A 436 4.63 5.15 -8.74
N HIS A 437 4.07 6.32 -9.10
CA HIS A 437 2.92 6.94 -8.43
C HIS A 437 1.62 6.12 -8.62
N LEU A 438 1.33 5.66 -9.85
CA LEU A 438 0.20 4.77 -10.14
C LEU A 438 0.30 3.44 -9.39
N LYS A 439 1.51 2.90 -9.23
CA LYS A 439 1.81 1.73 -8.39
C LYS A 439 1.53 2.04 -6.90
N ARG A 440 2.08 3.15 -6.38
CA ARG A 440 1.94 3.57 -4.97
C ARG A 440 0.48 3.76 -4.56
N TYR A 441 -0.33 4.38 -5.43
CA TYR A 441 -1.75 4.64 -5.22
C TYR A 441 -2.70 3.61 -5.86
N LYS A 442 -2.22 2.39 -6.17
CA LYS A 442 -3.07 1.26 -6.61
C LYS A 442 -4.04 1.63 -7.77
N LYS A 443 -3.48 2.33 -8.77
CA LYS A 443 -4.14 2.94 -9.94
C LYS A 443 -5.17 4.04 -9.67
N ARG A 444 -5.26 4.57 -8.45
CA ARG A 444 -6.15 5.68 -8.05
C ARG A 444 -5.31 6.91 -7.66
N PRO A 445 -4.60 7.52 -8.61
CA PRO A 445 -3.58 8.53 -8.32
C PRO A 445 -4.17 9.83 -7.77
N ILE A 446 -3.51 10.40 -6.76
CA ILE A 446 -3.89 11.70 -6.17
C ILE A 446 -3.33 12.92 -6.92
N TYR A 447 -2.17 12.77 -7.57
CA TYR A 447 -1.68 13.70 -8.60
C TYR A 447 -2.19 13.23 -9.96
N TRP A 448 -2.91 14.09 -10.68
CA TRP A 448 -3.41 13.81 -12.02
C TRP A 448 -2.48 14.45 -13.04
N MET A 449 -2.15 13.69 -14.09
CA MET A 449 -1.27 14.16 -15.16
C MET A 449 -2.10 14.48 -16.40
N VAL A 450 -2.18 15.75 -16.78
CA VAL A 450 -2.57 16.13 -18.14
C VAL A 450 -1.46 15.66 -19.08
N SER A 451 -1.81 15.05 -20.22
CA SER A 451 -0.82 14.47 -21.13
C SER A 451 -1.29 14.57 -22.58
N SER A 452 -0.46 15.10 -23.47
CA SER A 452 -0.72 15.03 -24.90
C SER A 452 -0.52 13.59 -25.43
N PRO A 453 -1.13 13.18 -26.57
CA PRO A 453 -1.22 11.76 -26.94
C PRO A 453 0.09 10.98 -27.14
N LYS A 454 1.22 11.67 -27.37
CA LYS A 454 2.57 11.07 -27.40
C LYS A 454 3.50 11.66 -26.34
N LYS A 455 2.94 12.30 -25.30
CA LYS A 455 3.64 12.92 -24.16
C LYS A 455 4.56 14.09 -24.53
N ALA A 456 4.29 14.77 -25.64
CA ALA A 456 5.01 15.99 -26.03
C ALA A 456 4.86 17.13 -25.01
N PHE A 457 3.70 17.22 -24.34
CA PHE A 457 3.47 18.05 -23.16
C PHE A 457 2.83 17.21 -22.04
N MET A 458 3.27 17.44 -20.81
CA MET A 458 2.65 16.88 -19.59
C MET A 458 2.72 17.91 -18.45
N SER A 459 1.71 17.90 -17.58
CA SER A 459 1.71 18.68 -16.33
C SER A 459 0.95 17.93 -15.23
N LEU A 460 1.39 18.09 -13.98
CA LEU A 460 0.77 17.50 -12.80
C LEU A 460 -0.11 18.54 -12.06
N SER A 461 -1.24 18.07 -11.52
CA SER A 461 -2.11 18.81 -10.60
C SER A 461 -2.57 17.89 -9.47
N TYR A 462 -2.71 18.42 -8.25
CA TYR A 462 -3.18 17.65 -7.09
C TYR A 462 -4.71 17.71 -6.96
N MET A 463 -5.37 16.54 -6.89
CA MET A 463 -6.84 16.44 -6.95
C MET A 463 -7.57 17.12 -5.78
N HIS A 464 -6.98 17.17 -4.59
CA HIS A 464 -7.58 17.84 -3.43
C HIS A 464 -7.47 19.38 -3.54
N ARG A 465 -6.67 19.89 -4.48
CA ARG A 465 -6.63 21.31 -4.89
C ARG A 465 -7.27 21.53 -6.26
N TYR A 466 -8.10 20.60 -6.73
CA TYR A 466 -8.82 20.76 -7.99
C TYR A 466 -9.75 21.97 -7.95
N GLN A 467 -9.79 22.70 -9.06
CA GLN A 467 -10.74 23.78 -9.35
C GLN A 467 -11.17 23.60 -10.81
N SER A 468 -12.42 23.88 -11.14
CA SER A 468 -12.97 23.57 -12.47
C SER A 468 -12.37 24.38 -13.63
N ASP A 469 -11.56 25.42 -13.36
CA ASP A 469 -10.77 26.14 -14.35
C ASP A 469 -9.33 25.61 -14.52
N ILE A 470 -8.91 24.53 -13.84
CA ILE A 470 -7.54 24.00 -13.90
C ILE A 470 -7.07 23.73 -15.35
N PHE A 471 -7.93 23.19 -16.21
CA PHE A 471 -7.61 22.95 -17.63
C PHE A 471 -7.43 24.24 -18.43
N ALA A 472 -8.08 25.34 -18.01
CA ALA A 472 -7.87 26.67 -18.61
C ALA A 472 -6.53 27.28 -18.16
N ARG A 473 -6.07 27.01 -16.93
CA ARG A 473 -4.72 27.37 -16.49
C ARG A 473 -3.65 26.58 -17.24
N VAL A 474 -3.78 25.25 -17.29
CA VAL A 474 -2.91 24.36 -18.10
C VAL A 474 -2.84 24.82 -19.57
N GLN A 475 -3.99 25.18 -20.17
CA GLN A 475 -4.05 25.67 -21.55
C GLN A 475 -3.26 26.97 -21.75
N ASN A 476 -3.57 28.00 -20.97
CA ASN A 476 -3.13 29.37 -21.26
C ASN A 476 -1.75 29.68 -20.69
N ASN A 477 -1.46 29.21 -19.47
CA ASN A 477 -0.21 29.50 -18.76
C ASN A 477 0.92 28.56 -19.21
N TYR A 478 0.61 27.29 -19.56
CA TYR A 478 1.63 26.26 -19.78
C TYR A 478 1.68 25.74 -21.21
N LEU A 479 0.59 25.20 -21.77
CA LEU A 479 0.62 24.57 -23.10
C LEU A 479 0.93 25.59 -24.21
N ARG A 480 0.27 26.76 -24.16
CA ARG A 480 0.46 27.83 -25.16
C ARG A 480 1.81 28.52 -25.00
N GLU A 481 2.26 28.79 -23.77
CA GLU A 481 3.61 29.33 -23.54
C GLU A 481 4.70 28.35 -23.98
N TYR A 482 4.53 27.04 -23.72
CA TYR A 482 5.46 26.01 -24.20
C TYR A 482 5.49 25.93 -25.73
N THR A 483 4.34 26.06 -26.40
CA THR A 483 4.24 26.11 -27.86
C THR A 483 5.04 27.30 -28.43
N LEU A 484 4.88 28.50 -27.85
CA LEU A 484 5.65 29.68 -28.25
C LEU A 484 7.16 29.54 -27.99
N LYS A 485 7.56 28.95 -26.86
CA LYS A 485 8.97 28.64 -26.55
C LYS A 485 9.57 27.64 -27.56
N LEU A 486 8.82 26.63 -27.96
CA LEU A 486 9.22 25.68 -29.01
C LEU A 486 9.38 26.36 -30.37
N GLU A 487 8.47 27.26 -30.76
CA GLU A 487 8.58 28.03 -32.01
C GLU A 487 9.81 28.96 -32.02
N GLY A 488 10.05 29.70 -30.93
CA GLY A 488 11.27 30.51 -30.78
C GLY A 488 12.55 29.67 -30.83
N THR A 489 12.56 28.51 -30.16
CA THR A 489 13.69 27.56 -30.21
C THR A 489 13.94 27.05 -31.63
N LYS A 490 12.87 26.69 -32.36
CA LYS A 490 12.94 26.25 -33.76
C LYS A 490 13.55 27.33 -34.65
N ASP A 491 13.18 28.59 -34.47
CA ASP A 491 13.66 29.69 -35.30
C ASP A 491 15.13 30.06 -35.00
N ILE A 492 15.58 29.93 -33.75
CA ILE A 492 17.01 30.01 -33.41
C ILE A 492 17.79 28.89 -34.11
N LEU A 493 17.29 27.64 -34.08
CA LEU A 493 17.95 26.51 -34.75
C LEU A 493 18.01 26.67 -36.28
N LYS A 494 17.03 27.33 -36.91
CA LYS A 494 17.11 27.67 -38.35
C LYS A 494 18.29 28.59 -38.66
N GLN A 495 18.60 29.57 -37.79
CA GLN A 495 19.73 30.48 -38.02
C GLN A 495 21.07 29.73 -38.01
N ILE A 496 21.23 28.72 -37.15
CA ILE A 496 22.44 27.85 -37.12
C ILE A 496 22.61 27.08 -38.45
N ILE A 497 21.52 26.67 -39.09
CA ILE A 497 21.56 26.02 -40.41
C ILE A 497 21.96 27.00 -41.52
N LEU A 498 21.47 28.25 -41.44
CA LEU A 498 21.73 29.30 -42.45
C LEU A 498 23.13 29.92 -42.32
N ASP A 499 23.65 30.09 -41.11
CA ASP A 499 24.97 30.66 -40.82
C ASP A 499 26.10 29.86 -41.47
N GLU A 500 26.87 30.47 -42.37
CA GLU A 500 27.98 29.82 -43.09
C GLU A 500 29.15 29.41 -42.17
N SER A 501 29.27 29.96 -40.97
CA SER A 501 30.34 29.65 -40.01
C SER A 501 30.06 28.44 -39.11
N SER A 502 28.79 28.07 -38.91
CA SER A 502 28.37 26.90 -38.13
C SER A 502 28.78 25.58 -38.79
N SER A 503 29.27 24.62 -38.00
CA SER A 503 29.85 23.39 -38.56
C SER A 503 28.80 22.44 -39.14
N ASN A 504 29.21 21.60 -40.10
CA ASN A 504 28.36 20.55 -40.68
C ASN A 504 27.77 19.57 -39.66
N LYS A 505 28.37 19.45 -38.46
CA LYS A 505 27.79 18.67 -37.35
C LYS A 505 26.65 19.45 -36.71
N ASP A 506 26.90 20.70 -36.32
CA ASP A 506 25.93 21.53 -35.59
C ASP A 506 24.68 21.80 -36.44
N LYS A 507 24.86 22.02 -37.75
CA LYS A 507 23.74 22.12 -38.72
C LYS A 507 22.89 20.85 -38.79
N LYS A 508 23.51 19.67 -38.68
CA LYS A 508 22.81 18.37 -38.70
C LYS A 508 22.09 18.09 -37.38
N ASP A 509 22.71 18.42 -36.26
CA ASP A 509 22.10 18.28 -34.94
C ASP A 509 20.94 19.29 -34.75
N ALA A 510 21.06 20.49 -35.34
CA ALA A 510 19.98 21.48 -35.43
C ALA A 510 18.81 21.03 -36.33
N ASP A 511 19.08 20.51 -37.54
CA ASP A 511 18.07 19.95 -38.44
C ASP A 511 17.28 18.81 -37.78
N LYS A 512 17.95 17.94 -37.04
CA LYS A 512 17.28 16.91 -36.23
C LYS A 512 16.37 17.54 -35.16
N LYS A 513 16.88 18.46 -34.35
CA LYS A 513 16.09 19.13 -33.31
C LYS A 513 14.88 19.88 -33.87
N ILE A 514 15.00 20.52 -35.04
CA ILE A 514 13.87 21.17 -35.73
C ILE A 514 12.78 20.14 -36.06
N LYS A 515 13.13 18.97 -36.60
CA LYS A 515 12.17 17.90 -36.92
C LYS A 515 11.50 17.33 -35.67
N ASP A 516 12.25 17.17 -34.58
CA ASP A 516 11.70 16.74 -33.29
C ASP A 516 10.71 17.79 -32.73
N ILE A 517 11.05 19.09 -32.80
CA ILE A 517 10.18 20.21 -32.42
C ILE A 517 8.94 20.31 -33.32
N GLU A 518 9.06 20.13 -34.65
CA GLU A 518 7.92 20.14 -35.57
C GLU A 518 6.90 19.03 -35.27
N ASN A 519 7.38 17.85 -34.88
CA ASN A 519 6.53 16.75 -34.43
C ASN A 519 5.83 17.07 -33.10
N LYS A 520 6.51 17.73 -32.15
CA LYS A 520 5.90 18.23 -30.91
C LYS A 520 4.84 19.29 -31.21
N LEU A 521 5.18 20.38 -31.90
CA LEU A 521 4.27 21.47 -32.25
C LEU A 521 2.99 20.99 -32.96
N LYS A 522 3.12 20.10 -33.95
CA LYS A 522 1.96 19.53 -34.66
C LYS A 522 1.01 18.78 -33.73
N GLU A 523 1.55 18.09 -32.72
CA GLU A 523 0.75 17.41 -31.70
C GLU A 523 0.10 18.41 -30.73
N LEU A 524 0.87 19.36 -30.18
CA LEU A 524 0.36 20.32 -29.21
C LEU A 524 -0.78 21.17 -29.79
N ILE A 525 -0.65 21.62 -31.05
CA ILE A 525 -1.70 22.38 -31.75
C ILE A 525 -2.97 21.54 -31.94
N SER A 526 -2.84 20.23 -32.24
CA SER A 526 -4.02 19.34 -32.30
C SER A 526 -4.62 19.09 -30.93
N PHE A 527 -3.81 18.88 -29.90
CA PHE A 527 -4.27 18.63 -28.53
C PHE A 527 -4.98 19.85 -27.91
N ASP A 528 -4.46 21.06 -28.15
CA ASP A 528 -5.08 22.31 -27.68
C ASP A 528 -6.46 22.50 -28.31
N ARG A 529 -6.56 22.32 -29.64
CA ARG A 529 -7.79 22.53 -30.41
C ARG A 529 -8.84 21.43 -30.21
N ASP A 530 -8.43 20.17 -30.33
CA ASP A 530 -9.35 19.03 -30.44
C ASP A 530 -9.75 18.45 -29.06
N VAL A 531 -8.99 18.75 -28.01
CA VAL A 531 -9.22 18.23 -26.64
C VAL A 531 -9.28 19.36 -25.61
N LEU A 532 -8.16 20.02 -25.34
CA LEU A 532 -7.99 20.83 -24.12
C LEU A 532 -8.93 22.05 -24.09
N THR A 533 -9.18 22.67 -25.25
CA THR A 533 -10.15 23.78 -25.37
C THR A 533 -11.56 23.40 -24.88
N SER A 534 -12.00 22.15 -25.08
CA SER A 534 -13.31 21.70 -24.60
C SER A 534 -13.35 21.64 -23.07
N PHE A 535 -12.33 21.06 -22.44
CA PHE A 535 -12.25 20.98 -20.98
C PHE A 535 -12.05 22.36 -20.31
N ALA A 536 -11.23 23.24 -20.92
CA ALA A 536 -11.02 24.60 -20.46
C ALA A 536 -12.30 25.48 -20.51
N GLN A 537 -13.21 25.20 -21.45
CA GLN A 537 -14.49 25.90 -21.57
C GLN A 537 -15.60 25.29 -20.69
N ASN A 538 -15.71 23.96 -20.63
CA ASN A 538 -16.84 23.27 -20.00
C ASN A 538 -16.78 23.23 -18.47
N ARG A 539 -15.61 23.45 -17.84
CA ARG A 539 -15.45 23.60 -16.37
C ARG A 539 -16.18 22.56 -15.53
N VAL A 540 -15.86 21.28 -15.73
CA VAL A 540 -16.49 20.16 -15.00
C VAL A 540 -15.95 20.10 -13.56
N ASP A 541 -16.85 20.01 -12.58
CA ASP A 541 -16.51 19.86 -11.15
C ASP A 541 -16.34 18.38 -10.72
N ILE A 542 -15.78 18.17 -9.52
CA ILE A 542 -15.59 16.85 -8.88
C ILE A 542 -16.10 16.88 -7.43
N ASP A 543 -16.49 15.72 -6.91
CA ASP A 543 -16.63 15.46 -5.46
C ASP A 543 -15.66 14.33 -5.11
N LEU A 544 -14.81 14.50 -4.11
CA LEU A 544 -13.86 13.47 -3.67
C LEU A 544 -14.59 12.17 -3.26
N ASP A 545 -15.80 12.26 -2.71
CA ASP A 545 -16.57 11.09 -2.28
C ASP A 545 -16.94 10.13 -3.44
N ASP A 546 -17.06 10.64 -4.68
CA ASP A 546 -17.23 9.81 -5.89
C ASP A 546 -16.07 8.81 -6.05
N GLY A 547 -14.88 9.12 -5.52
CA GLY A 547 -13.65 8.34 -5.65
C GLY A 547 -12.86 8.67 -6.92
N VAL A 548 -11.59 8.25 -6.97
CA VAL A 548 -10.71 8.57 -8.12
C VAL A 548 -11.18 7.85 -9.38
N LYS A 549 -11.68 6.62 -9.26
CA LYS A 549 -12.27 5.86 -10.39
C LYS A 549 -13.29 6.69 -11.18
N VAL A 550 -14.26 7.27 -10.48
CA VAL A 550 -15.36 8.04 -11.09
C VAL A 550 -14.85 9.41 -11.56
N ASN A 551 -14.09 10.12 -10.73
CA ASN A 551 -13.62 11.48 -11.08
C ASN A 551 -12.62 11.51 -12.23
N TYR A 552 -11.63 10.62 -12.26
CA TYR A 552 -10.63 10.57 -13.33
C TYR A 552 -11.28 10.26 -14.69
N ASN A 553 -12.33 9.42 -14.69
CA ASN A 553 -13.10 9.10 -15.90
C ASN A 553 -13.86 10.31 -16.48
N LYS A 554 -14.14 11.36 -15.70
CA LYS A 554 -14.69 12.65 -16.19
C LYS A 554 -13.70 13.37 -17.14
N PHE A 555 -12.42 13.00 -17.14
CA PHE A 555 -11.31 13.68 -17.85
C PHE A 555 -10.40 12.74 -18.66
N LYS A 556 -10.85 11.50 -18.93
CA LYS A 556 -10.05 10.43 -19.57
C LYS A 556 -9.41 10.80 -20.92
N ASP A 557 -9.97 11.77 -21.63
CA ASP A 557 -9.52 12.19 -22.97
C ASP A 557 -8.41 13.26 -22.91
N VAL A 558 -8.17 13.87 -21.73
CA VAL A 558 -7.16 14.91 -21.48
C VAL A 558 -6.10 14.49 -20.43
N LEU A 559 -6.44 13.54 -19.55
CA LEU A 559 -5.52 12.94 -18.59
C LEU A 559 -4.77 11.72 -19.17
N TYR A 560 -3.69 11.33 -18.49
CA TYR A 560 -2.89 10.16 -18.80
C TYR A 560 -3.71 8.85 -18.79
N VAL A 561 -3.57 8.01 -19.82
CA VAL A 561 -4.39 6.79 -19.99
C VAL A 561 -3.97 5.68 -19.01
N ILE A 562 -4.71 5.53 -17.92
CA ILE A 562 -4.48 4.49 -16.89
C ILE A 562 -5.13 3.17 -17.31
N LYS A 563 -4.32 2.22 -17.78
CA LYS A 563 -4.81 0.92 -18.27
C LYS A 563 -5.61 0.15 -17.21
N GLY A 564 -6.92 0.10 -17.41
CA GLY A 564 -7.86 -0.63 -16.57
C GLY A 564 -8.39 0.16 -15.36
N LEU A 565 -8.38 1.49 -15.39
CA LEU A 565 -9.17 2.29 -14.45
C LEU A 565 -10.66 2.30 -14.83
N ASP A 566 -10.93 2.37 -16.14
CA ASP A 566 -12.25 2.41 -16.78
C ASP A 566 -12.95 1.04 -16.86
N LYS A 567 -12.45 0.02 -16.14
CA LYS A 567 -12.88 -1.39 -16.25
C LYS A 567 -13.18 -2.01 -14.89
N GLU A 568 -14.31 -1.63 -14.29
CA GLU A 568 -15.04 -2.36 -13.25
C GLU A 568 -16.44 -1.75 -13.08
#